data_AF-A0A7S2FMZ4-F1
#
_entry.id   AF-A0A7S2FMZ4-F1
#
_cell.length_a   1.000
_cell.length_b   1.000
_cell.length_c   1.000
_cell.angle_alpha   90.00
_cell.angle_beta   90.00
_cell.angle_gamma   90.00
#
_symmetry.space_group_name_H-M   'P 1'
#
loop_
_entity.id
_entity.type
_entity.pdbx_description
1 polymer ?
#
loop_
_entity_poly.entity_id
_entity_poly.type
_entity_poly.pdbx_seq_one_letter_code
_entity_poly.pdbx_strand_id
1 'polypeptide(L)'
;ADAADVVCLSFKVPPRPVVEDEGDDGASASASSGAPGGQRLQRRFQGHDKLRVVVDYLGSTEELKGRSWSLYTSFPSALLGEAEQERTLEELKLTPRALLLVRDSDS
;
A
#
# COMPACT_ATOMS: atom_id res chain seq x y z
N ALA A 1 9.34 3.21 26.91
CA ALA A 1 8.85 2.79 25.59
C ALA A 1 10.00 2.04 24.95
N ASP A 2 9.90 0.72 24.95
CA ASP A 2 10.96 -0.18 24.48
C ASP A 2 11.09 -0.06 22.96
N ALA A 3 12.30 0.20 22.47
CA ALA A 3 12.55 0.44 21.05
C ALA A 3 12.46 -0.86 20.20
N ALA A 4 12.24 -2.03 20.82
CA ALA A 4 12.28 -3.31 20.14
C ALA A 4 11.00 -3.69 19.36
N ASP A 5 9.89 -2.98 19.55
CA ASP A 5 8.58 -3.34 18.94
C ASP A 5 8.22 -2.48 17.72
N VAL A 6 9.19 -1.91 17.03
CA VAL A 6 8.92 -1.09 15.82
C VAL A 6 8.98 -1.97 14.57
N VAL A 7 7.87 -2.01 13.84
CA VAL A 7 7.73 -2.74 12.57
C VAL A 7 7.86 -1.78 11.41
N CYS A 8 8.81 -2.03 10.50
CA CYS A 8 8.94 -1.29 9.25
C CYS A 8 8.16 -1.99 8.13
N LEU A 9 7.02 -1.43 7.75
CA LEU A 9 6.25 -1.92 6.60
C LEU A 9 6.58 -1.11 5.35
N SER A 10 6.89 -1.83 4.27
CA SER A 10 6.98 -1.29 2.91
C SER A 10 5.75 -1.68 2.12
N PHE A 11 5.16 -0.76 1.37
CA PHE A 11 4.01 -1.00 0.52
C PHE A 11 4.38 -0.70 -0.92
N LYS A 12 4.13 -1.63 -1.84
CA LYS A 12 4.26 -1.39 -3.27
C LYS A 12 2.87 -1.08 -3.83
N VAL A 13 2.64 0.20 -4.14
CA VAL A 13 1.37 0.72 -4.65
C VAL A 13 1.44 0.82 -6.17
N PRO A 14 0.45 0.30 -6.92
CA PRO A 14 0.43 0.44 -8.37
C PRO A 14 0.26 1.92 -8.76
N PRO A 15 0.87 2.38 -9.87
CA PRO A 15 0.69 3.75 -10.33
C PRO A 15 -0.79 4.01 -10.62
N ARG A 16 -1.23 5.26 -10.46
CA ARG A 16 -2.57 5.62 -10.87
C ARG A 16 -2.70 5.55 -12.40
N PRO A 17 -3.75 4.92 -12.96
CA PRO A 17 -4.20 5.24 -14.32
C PRO A 17 -4.26 6.76 -14.48
N VAL A 18 -3.48 7.25 -15.45
CA VAL A 18 -3.57 8.63 -15.92
C VAL A 18 -4.94 8.74 -16.57
N VAL A 19 -5.87 9.43 -15.92
CA VAL A 19 -7.06 9.92 -16.61
C VAL A 19 -6.57 11.14 -17.39
N GLU A 20 -6.45 10.99 -18.69
CA GLU A 20 -6.19 12.10 -19.61
C GLU A 20 -7.40 13.05 -19.51
N ASP A 21 -7.20 14.20 -18.88
CA ASP A 21 -8.18 15.29 -18.89
C ASP A 21 -8.17 15.86 -20.32
N GLU A 22 -9.26 15.67 -21.09
CA GLU A 22 -9.45 16.32 -22.39
C GLU A 22 -9.65 17.84 -22.18
N GLY A 23 -8.56 18.53 -21.91
CA GLY A 23 -8.42 19.97 -22.00
C GLY A 23 -7.77 20.35 -23.32
N ASP A 24 -8.59 20.90 -24.21
CA ASP A 24 -8.22 21.58 -25.45
C ASP A 24 -7.11 22.63 -25.22
N ASP A 25 -6.37 22.93 -26.30
CA ASP A 25 -5.25 23.89 -26.44
C ASP A 25 -3.82 23.35 -26.23
N GLY A 26 -3.12 23.28 -27.37
CA GLY A 26 -1.83 22.65 -27.53
C GLY A 26 -0.71 23.15 -26.62
N ALA A 27 -0.10 22.20 -25.93
CA ALA A 27 1.35 22.15 -25.74
C ALA A 27 1.74 20.67 -25.58
N SER A 28 2.56 20.19 -26.51
CA SER A 28 3.17 18.87 -26.43
C SER A 28 4.05 18.80 -25.19
N ALA A 29 3.50 18.30 -24.09
CA ALA A 29 4.23 17.98 -22.88
C ALA A 29 4.24 16.46 -22.74
N SER A 30 5.44 15.90 -22.91
CA SER A 30 5.72 14.48 -22.95
C SER A 30 5.04 13.72 -21.81
N ALA A 31 3.96 13.00 -22.12
CA ALA A 31 3.47 11.93 -21.27
C ALA A 31 4.61 10.92 -21.16
N SER A 32 5.33 10.98 -20.04
CA SER A 32 6.39 10.03 -19.70
C SER A 32 5.74 8.67 -19.51
N SER A 33 5.54 7.99 -20.63
CA SER A 33 5.33 6.58 -20.78
C SER A 33 6.63 5.90 -20.32
N GLY A 34 6.82 5.86 -19.00
CA GLY A 34 8.13 5.58 -18.44
C GLY A 34 8.25 5.79 -16.94
N ALA A 35 7.31 5.31 -16.13
CA ALA A 35 7.62 4.97 -14.74
C ALA A 35 7.23 3.51 -14.49
N PRO A 36 8.13 2.53 -14.74
CA PRO A 36 7.93 1.12 -14.38
C PRO A 36 7.92 0.86 -12.86
N GLY A 37 7.67 1.88 -12.04
CA GLY A 37 7.85 1.85 -10.61
C GLY A 37 6.61 2.37 -9.91
N GLY A 38 5.73 1.45 -9.53
CA GLY A 38 4.70 1.75 -8.53
C GLY A 38 5.31 2.42 -7.30
N GLN A 39 4.58 3.37 -6.70
CA GLN A 39 5.06 4.13 -5.56
C GLN A 39 5.34 3.19 -4.38
N ARG A 40 6.53 3.34 -3.78
CA ARG A 40 6.88 2.60 -2.57
C ARG A 40 6.63 3.48 -1.34
N LEU A 41 5.57 3.19 -0.60
CA LEU A 41 5.34 3.80 0.70
C LEU A 41 6.10 3.02 1.76
N GLN A 42 6.68 3.71 2.75
CA GLN A 42 7.29 3.05 3.91
C GLN A 42 6.81 3.76 5.17
N ARG A 43 6.32 2.98 6.14
CA ARG A 43 5.87 3.52 7.42
C ARG A 43 6.22 2.56 8.55
N ARG A 44 6.41 3.13 9.74
CA ARG A 44 6.66 2.41 10.99
C ARG A 44 5.37 2.28 11.77
N PHE A 45 5.14 1.09 12.30
CA PHE A 45 4.02 0.73 13.17
C PHE A 45 4.56 0.01 14.41
N GLN A 46 3.71 -0.23 15.40
CA GLN A 46 4.06 -1.11 16.52
C GLN A 46 3.73 -2.56 16.18
N GLY A 47 4.47 -3.53 16.72
CA GLY A 47 4.21 -4.97 16.50
C GLY A 47 2.85 -5.40 17.01
N HIS A 48 2.44 -4.83 18.15
CA HIS A 48 1.13 -5.03 18.75
C HIS A 48 -0.01 -4.26 18.06
N ASP A 49 0.27 -3.40 17.07
CA ASP A 49 -0.79 -2.76 16.29
C ASP A 49 -1.56 -3.80 15.47
N LYS A 50 -2.87 -3.59 15.34
CA LYS A 50 -3.70 -4.39 14.45
C LYS A 50 -3.45 -4.01 13.00
N LEU A 51 -3.53 -4.99 12.09
CA LEU A 51 -3.45 -4.74 10.65
C LEU A 51 -4.48 -3.71 10.18
N ARG A 52 -5.66 -3.62 10.82
CA ARG A 52 -6.64 -2.57 10.55
C ARG A 52 -6.04 -1.15 10.55
N VAL A 53 -5.09 -0.85 11.44
CA VAL A 53 -4.42 0.48 11.51
C VAL A 53 -3.61 0.74 10.24
N VAL A 54 -2.99 -0.30 9.68
CA VAL A 54 -2.25 -0.24 8.43
C VAL A 54 -3.20 -0.01 7.24
N VAL A 55 -4.33 -0.72 7.23
CA VAL A 55 -5.38 -0.59 6.20
C VAL A 55 -5.97 0.82 6.21
N ASP A 56 -6.28 1.37 7.39
CA ASP A 56 -6.79 2.72 7.57
C ASP A 56 -5.80 3.79 7.08
N TYR A 57 -4.51 3.63 7.40
CA TYR A 57 -3.45 4.49 6.88
C TYR A 57 -3.37 4.47 5.35
N LEU A 58 -3.42 3.28 4.75
CA LEU A 58 -3.40 3.12 3.30
C LEU A 58 -4.65 3.77 2.66
N GLY A 59 -5.83 3.55 3.23
CA GLY A 59 -7.09 4.16 2.75
C GLY A 59 -7.13 5.68 2.88
N SER A 60 -6.38 6.25 3.83
CA SER A 60 -6.22 7.70 4.00
C SER A 60 -5.18 8.30 3.05
N THR A 61 -4.36 7.48 2.40
CA THR A 61 -3.33 7.96 1.46
C THR A 61 -4.00 8.34 0.15
N GLU A 62 -3.63 9.50 -0.42
CA GLU A 62 -4.23 9.99 -1.66
C GLU A 62 -4.15 8.95 -2.79
N GLU A 63 -3.04 8.19 -2.88
CA GLU A 63 -2.79 7.14 -3.88
C GLU A 63 -3.88 6.08 -3.98
N LEU A 64 -4.49 5.73 -2.84
CA LEU A 64 -5.48 4.66 -2.71
C LEU A 64 -6.87 5.19 -2.38
N LYS A 65 -6.99 6.49 -2.10
CA LYS A 65 -8.25 7.13 -1.76
C LYS A 65 -9.23 7.00 -2.93
N GLY A 66 -10.41 6.44 -2.65
CA GLY A 66 -11.46 6.22 -3.63
C GLY A 66 -11.23 5.05 -4.59
N ARG A 67 -10.25 4.17 -4.31
CA ARG A 67 -9.99 2.96 -5.09
C ARG A 67 -10.38 1.71 -4.33
N SER A 68 -10.77 0.68 -5.07
CA SER A 68 -10.90 -0.68 -4.55
C SER A 68 -9.54 -1.36 -4.65
N TRP A 69 -8.98 -1.77 -3.52
CA TRP A 69 -7.68 -2.43 -3.49
C TRP A 69 -7.62 -3.55 -2.46
N SER A 70 -6.77 -4.52 -2.75
CA SER A 70 -6.50 -5.68 -1.92
C SER A 70 -5.03 -5.65 -1.48
N LEU A 71 -4.80 -5.96 -0.20
CA LEU A 71 -3.47 -5.99 0.39
C LEU A 71 -2.95 -7.43 0.43
N TYR A 72 -1.74 -7.64 -0.07
CA TYR A 72 -1.08 -8.94 -0.08
C TYR A 72 0.25 -8.88 0.65
N THR A 73 0.64 -9.97 1.30
CA THR A 73 2.02 -10.17 1.75
C THR A 73 2.92 -10.53 0.58
N SER A 74 4.21 -10.18 0.65
CA SER A 74 5.15 -10.55 -0.41
C SER A 74 5.61 -12.01 -0.31
N PHE A 75 5.82 -12.54 0.90
CA PHE A 75 6.27 -13.93 1.09
C PHE A 75 5.92 -14.46 2.50
N PRO A 76 5.20 -15.60 2.62
CA PRO A 76 4.42 -16.23 1.56
C PRO A 76 3.38 -15.25 1.03
N SER A 77 3.04 -15.31 -0.26
CA SER A 77 2.04 -14.41 -0.85
C SER A 77 0.65 -14.82 -0.41
N ALA A 78 0.05 -14.03 0.48
CA ALA A 78 -1.28 -14.27 1.03
C ALA A 78 -2.10 -12.98 1.01
N LEU A 79 -3.41 -13.11 0.79
CA LEU A 79 -4.35 -11.99 0.87
C LEU A 79 -4.62 -11.66 2.33
N LEU A 80 -4.42 -10.39 2.69
CA LEU A 80 -4.74 -9.86 4.01
C LEU A 80 -6.17 -9.30 4.00
N GLY A 81 -7.15 -10.20 4.14
CA GLY A 81 -8.58 -9.86 4.19
C GLY A 81 -9.05 -9.39 5.56
N GLU A 82 -10.37 -9.19 5.72
CA GLU A 82 -10.99 -8.71 6.97
C GLU A 82 -10.62 -9.55 8.20
N ALA A 83 -10.56 -10.88 8.07
CA ALA A 83 -10.18 -11.77 9.18
C ALA A 83 -8.76 -11.51 9.71
N GLU A 84 -7.84 -11.08 8.84
CA GLU A 84 -6.47 -10.75 9.23
C GLU A 84 -6.37 -9.32 9.80
N GLN A 85 -7.35 -8.44 9.54
CA GLN A 85 -7.35 -7.06 10.05
C GLN A 85 -7.48 -6.98 11.57
N GLU A 86 -8.05 -8.00 12.19
CA GLU A 86 -8.19 -8.09 13.65
C GLU A 86 -6.92 -8.59 14.34
N ARG A 87 -6.00 -9.20 13.59
CA ARG A 87 -4.72 -9.73 14.09
C ARG A 87 -3.66 -8.63 14.17
N THR A 88 -2.71 -8.84 15.07
CA THR A 88 -1.55 -7.95 15.24
C THR A 88 -0.49 -8.18 14.16
N LEU A 89 0.38 -7.19 13.92
CA LEU A 89 1.49 -7.32 12.96
C LEU A 89 2.46 -8.45 13.36
N GLU A 90 2.62 -8.70 14.67
CA GLU A 90 3.35 -9.84 15.22
C GLU A 90 2.71 -11.19 14.88
N GLU A 91 1.40 -11.33 15.07
CA GLU A 91 0.66 -12.55 14.72
C GLU A 91 0.73 -12.86 13.22
N LEU A 92 0.74 -11.82 12.39
CA LEU A 92 0.87 -11.92 10.94
C LEU A 92 2.32 -12.15 10.47
N LYS A 93 3.28 -12.24 11.41
CA LYS A 93 4.72 -12.40 11.11
C LYS A 93 5.25 -11.31 10.18
N LEU A 94 4.75 -10.09 10.33
CA LEU A 94 5.20 -8.91 9.56
C LEU A 94 6.37 -8.19 10.23
N THR A 95 6.74 -8.61 11.44
CA THR A 95 7.87 -8.08 12.22
C THR A 95 9.21 -8.70 11.80
N PRO A 96 10.32 -8.00 12.03
CA PRO A 96 10.43 -6.55 12.28
C PRO A 96 10.28 -5.73 10.99
N ARG A 97 10.27 -6.38 9.83
CA ARG A 97 10.15 -5.75 8.52
C ARG A 97 9.40 -6.66 7.56
N ALA A 98 8.41 -6.10 6.86
CA ALA A 98 7.70 -6.80 5.82
C ALA A 98 7.48 -5.93 4.58
N LEU A 99 7.35 -6.60 3.44
CA LEU A 99 6.91 -6.02 2.18
C LEU A 99 5.47 -6.47 1.92
N LEU A 100 4.61 -5.49 1.76
CA LEU A 100 3.22 -5.64 1.40
C LEU A 100 3.01 -5.10 -0.03
N LEU A 101 2.15 -5.77 -0.77
CA LEU A 101 1.81 -5.45 -2.15
C LEU A 101 0.37 -4.99 -2.16
N VAL A 102 0.13 -3.79 -2.67
CA VAL A 102 -1.22 -3.33 -2.92
C VAL A 102 -1.56 -3.70 -4.36
N ARG A 103 -2.73 -4.30 -4.58
CA ARG A 103 -3.23 -4.62 -5.91
C ARG A 103 -4.60 -3.99 -6.07
N ASP A 104 -4.88 -3.48 -7.27
CA ASP A 104 -6.23 -3.03 -7.59
C ASP A 104 -7.18 -4.23 -7.58
N SER A 105 -8.38 -4.03 -7.03
CA SER A 105 -9.42 -5.07 -6.99
C SER A 105 -10.39 -4.95 -8.17
N ASP A 106 -10.35 -3.85 -8.91
CA ASP A 106 -11.14 -3.61 -10.11
C ASP A 106 -10.32 -4.06 -11.33
N SER A 107 -10.64 -5.24 -11.85
CA SER A 107 -10.15 -5.73 -13.14
C SER A 107 -11.30 -6.25 -13.97
#